data_AF-A0A7S3KPN8-F1
#
_entry.id   AF-A0A7S3KPN8-F1
#
_cell.length_a   1.000
_cell.length_b   1.000
_cell.length_c   1.000
_cell.angle_alpha   90.00
_cell.angle_beta   90.00
_cell.angle_gamma   90.00
#
_symmetry.space_group_name_H-M   'P 1'
#
loop_
_entity.id
_entity.type
_entity.pdbx_description
1 polymer ?
#
loop_
_entity_poly.entity_id
_entity_poly.type
_entity_poly.pdbx_seq_one_letter_code
_entity_poly.pdbx_strand_id
1 'polypeptide(L)'
;EEESITRIKNEIIRVIQDFIIADSVKTSQVIDEWLPNQQIEIIDKLSANEELQLKYLSDFINEREAEISEVMKSAVKFQNPHFNDYKYFLKLHIKLLAKLDCRRISIKDYYPIDCLDDIKDDNAIIKEARAFLYKRCGDIDNSLTIFLSLLEEISYDEIKQDGFHNKKDDSKFTLSFSKIYTEICQLCVKWTSIPSYKDKIWNQVLRTLFKIKKKYYVKEETKKTKAVNTIIFSKISEFLLMMSRYVDFREVIKLLLEVDEGATFRYSKKWFQSLFVSKADQEFLYKSAQKLLNNENSAMVDSIVDKYQHGFKGTKNQTCDLCKGILVNPYFERSLVFC
;
A
#
# COMPACT_ATOMS: atom_id res chain seq x y z
N GLU A 1 -38.37 -34.49 -30.64
CA GLU A 1 -38.33 -33.43 -29.60
C GLU A 1 -36.91 -33.09 -29.17
N GLU A 2 -36.06 -34.08 -28.86
CA GLU A 2 -34.64 -33.86 -28.49
C GLU A 2 -33.83 -33.09 -29.55
N GLU A 3 -34.03 -33.35 -30.85
CA GLU A 3 -33.39 -32.58 -31.93
C GLU A 3 -33.80 -31.10 -31.92
N SER A 4 -35.08 -30.81 -31.61
CA SER A 4 -35.59 -29.44 -31.53
C SER A 4 -35.01 -28.71 -30.31
N ILE A 5 -34.91 -29.39 -29.17
CA ILE A 5 -34.29 -28.84 -27.96
C ILE A 5 -32.82 -28.54 -28.21
N THR A 6 -32.10 -29.46 -28.85
CA THR A 6 -30.69 -29.28 -29.20
C THR A 6 -30.48 -28.10 -30.15
N ARG A 7 -31.36 -27.94 -31.14
CA ARG A 7 -31.33 -26.80 -32.06
C ARG A 7 -31.56 -25.48 -31.33
N ILE A 8 -32.51 -25.42 -30.39
CA ILE A 8 -32.77 -24.21 -29.58
C ILE A 8 -31.57 -23.88 -28.69
N LYS A 9 -30.95 -24.88 -28.05
CA LYS A 9 -29.75 -24.68 -27.23
C LYS A 9 -28.60 -24.08 -28.03
N ASN A 10 -28.34 -24.61 -29.22
CA ASN A 10 -27.30 -24.09 -30.12
C ASN A 10 -27.61 -22.65 -30.58
N GLU A 11 -28.88 -22.34 -30.81
CA GLU A 11 -29.33 -21.00 -31.18
C GLU A 11 -29.13 -20.01 -30.02
N ILE A 12 -29.47 -20.38 -28.79
CA ILE A 12 -29.22 -19.56 -27.59
C ILE A 12 -27.72 -19.27 -27.45
N ILE A 13 -26.86 -20.29 -27.58
CA ILE A 13 -25.40 -20.11 -27.55
C ILE A 13 -24.98 -19.17 -28.70
N ARG A 14 -25.60 -19.25 -29.89
CA ARG A 14 -25.31 -18.37 -31.04
C ARG A 14 -25.50 -16.89 -30.74
N VAL A 15 -26.59 -16.53 -30.08
CA VAL A 15 -26.97 -15.13 -29.81
C VAL A 15 -26.63 -14.68 -28.38
N ILE A 16 -25.79 -15.44 -27.66
CA ILE A 16 -25.62 -15.22 -26.21
C ILE A 16 -25.06 -13.85 -25.85
N GLN A 17 -24.27 -13.26 -26.74
CA GLN A 17 -23.70 -11.93 -26.55
C GLN A 17 -24.81 -10.87 -26.39
N ASP A 18 -25.89 -10.95 -27.18
CA ASP A 18 -27.01 -10.01 -27.13
C ASP A 18 -27.75 -10.10 -25.79
N PHE A 19 -27.92 -11.33 -25.27
CA PHE A 19 -28.53 -11.57 -23.96
C PHE A 19 -27.68 -10.99 -22.82
N ILE A 20 -26.36 -11.19 -22.84
CA ILE A 20 -25.45 -10.67 -21.80
C ILE A 20 -25.39 -9.14 -21.83
N ILE A 21 -25.44 -8.54 -23.02
CA ILE A 21 -25.52 -7.08 -23.17
C ILE A 21 -26.81 -6.56 -22.52
N ALA A 22 -27.94 -7.21 -22.78
CA ALA A 22 -29.24 -6.83 -22.23
C ALA A 22 -29.33 -7.01 -20.71
N ASP A 23 -29.01 -8.19 -20.18
CA ASP A 23 -29.08 -8.51 -18.75
C ASP A 23 -28.19 -9.71 -18.43
N SER A 24 -26.94 -9.45 -18.02
CA SER A 24 -25.93 -10.49 -17.76
C SER A 24 -26.27 -11.38 -16.57
N VAL A 25 -26.91 -10.84 -15.53
CA VAL A 25 -27.32 -11.59 -14.33
C VAL A 25 -28.41 -12.60 -14.70
N LYS A 26 -29.51 -12.16 -15.32
CA LYS A 26 -30.55 -13.10 -15.75
C LYS A 26 -30.05 -14.09 -16.78
N THR A 27 -29.15 -13.67 -17.65
CA THR A 27 -28.55 -14.55 -18.66
C THR A 27 -27.72 -15.65 -18.00
N SER A 28 -26.94 -15.34 -16.97
CA SER A 28 -26.22 -16.33 -16.15
C SER A 28 -27.18 -17.36 -15.55
N GLN A 29 -28.26 -16.91 -14.88
CA GLN A 29 -29.27 -17.80 -14.27
C GLN A 29 -29.92 -18.75 -15.29
N VAL A 30 -30.33 -18.22 -16.44
CA VAL A 30 -30.99 -19.01 -17.49
C VAL A 30 -30.03 -20.05 -18.09
N ILE A 31 -28.79 -19.65 -18.37
CA ILE A 31 -27.77 -20.59 -18.86
C ILE A 31 -27.53 -21.67 -17.83
N ASP A 32 -27.46 -21.30 -16.56
CA ASP A 32 -27.18 -22.24 -15.49
C ASP A 32 -28.25 -23.34 -15.37
N GLU A 33 -29.51 -22.96 -15.56
CA GLU A 33 -30.64 -23.89 -15.54
C GLU A 33 -30.74 -24.72 -16.83
N TRP A 34 -30.57 -24.11 -18.00
CA TRP A 34 -30.86 -24.76 -19.30
C TRP A 34 -29.64 -25.43 -19.94
N LEU A 35 -28.44 -24.95 -19.60
CA LEU A 35 -27.16 -25.30 -20.20
C LEU A 35 -26.05 -25.53 -19.14
N PRO A 36 -26.31 -26.29 -18.05
CA PRO A 36 -25.38 -26.40 -16.92
C PRO A 36 -23.99 -26.94 -17.31
N ASN A 37 -23.91 -27.75 -18.36
CA ASN A 37 -22.66 -28.36 -18.83
C ASN A 37 -21.95 -27.56 -19.95
N GLN A 38 -22.51 -26.42 -20.39
CA GLN A 38 -21.97 -25.62 -21.49
C GLN A 38 -21.32 -24.31 -21.03
N GLN A 39 -21.10 -24.15 -19.72
CA GLN A 39 -20.50 -22.93 -19.15
C GLN A 39 -19.15 -22.59 -19.76
N ILE A 40 -18.29 -23.61 -19.94
CA ILE A 40 -16.98 -23.45 -20.58
C ILE A 40 -17.14 -22.99 -22.04
N GLU A 41 -18.03 -23.65 -22.81
CA GLU A 41 -18.27 -23.28 -24.22
C GLU A 41 -18.74 -21.82 -24.35
N ILE A 42 -19.65 -21.39 -23.47
CA ILE A 42 -20.19 -20.03 -23.47
C ILE A 42 -19.09 -19.03 -23.13
N ILE A 43 -18.30 -19.29 -22.08
CA ILE A 43 -17.19 -18.43 -21.70
C ILE A 43 -16.16 -18.33 -22.82
N ASP A 44 -15.80 -19.43 -23.47
CA ASP A 44 -14.81 -19.45 -24.55
C ASP A 44 -15.33 -18.72 -25.79
N LYS A 45 -16.63 -18.78 -26.08
CA LYS A 45 -17.27 -18.01 -27.15
C LYS A 45 -17.20 -16.50 -26.93
N LEU A 46 -17.15 -16.06 -25.68
CA LEU A 46 -17.00 -14.65 -25.32
C LEU A 46 -15.54 -14.17 -25.39
N SER A 47 -14.57 -15.05 -25.63
CA SER A 47 -13.13 -14.69 -25.66
C SER A 47 -12.75 -13.55 -26.62
N ALA A 48 -13.52 -13.36 -27.70
CA ALA A 48 -13.31 -12.26 -28.65
C ALA A 48 -13.74 -10.88 -28.10
N ASN A 49 -14.52 -10.83 -27.02
CA ASN A 49 -14.95 -9.63 -26.32
C ASN A 49 -14.71 -9.78 -24.82
N GLU A 50 -13.51 -9.41 -24.39
CA GLU A 50 -13.01 -9.61 -23.03
C GLU A 50 -13.84 -8.88 -21.97
N GLU A 51 -14.37 -7.70 -22.27
CA GLU A 51 -15.25 -6.97 -21.33
C GLU A 51 -16.55 -7.74 -21.09
N LEU A 52 -17.15 -8.25 -22.18
CA LEU A 52 -18.37 -9.04 -22.10
C LEU A 52 -18.13 -10.39 -21.41
N GLN A 53 -16.98 -11.02 -21.69
CA GLN A 53 -16.53 -12.24 -21.03
C GLN A 53 -16.35 -12.01 -19.53
N LEU A 54 -15.71 -10.92 -19.12
CA LEU A 54 -15.52 -10.56 -17.72
C LEU A 54 -16.87 -10.27 -17.03
N LYS A 55 -17.78 -9.56 -17.70
CA LYS A 55 -19.12 -9.25 -17.18
C LYS A 55 -19.88 -10.54 -16.86
N TYR A 56 -20.02 -11.43 -17.84
CA TYR A 56 -20.68 -12.71 -17.68
C TYR A 56 -20.05 -13.57 -16.58
N LEU A 57 -18.72 -13.73 -16.63
CA LEU A 57 -17.98 -14.55 -15.68
C LEU A 57 -18.09 -14.03 -14.24
N SER A 58 -18.11 -12.71 -14.06
CA SER A 58 -18.28 -12.10 -12.74
C SER A 58 -19.66 -12.38 -12.16
N ASP A 59 -20.71 -12.27 -12.97
CA ASP A 59 -22.09 -12.56 -12.54
C ASP A 59 -22.24 -14.04 -12.19
N PHE A 60 -21.74 -14.93 -13.05
CA PHE A 60 -21.73 -16.37 -12.80
C PHE A 60 -21.03 -16.75 -11.47
N ILE A 61 -19.84 -16.20 -11.22
CA ILE A 61 -19.09 -16.45 -9.97
C ILE A 61 -19.85 -15.92 -8.75
N ASN A 62 -20.51 -14.77 -8.86
CA ASN A 62 -21.26 -14.18 -7.75
C ASN A 62 -22.53 -14.98 -7.42
N GLU A 63 -23.24 -15.47 -8.44
CA GLU A 63 -24.45 -16.28 -8.25
C GLU A 63 -24.15 -17.63 -7.59
N ARG A 64 -23.01 -18.22 -7.95
CA ARG A 64 -22.54 -19.50 -7.38
C ARG A 64 -21.53 -19.32 -6.26
N GLU A 65 -21.46 -18.15 -5.63
CA GLU A 65 -20.46 -17.86 -4.60
C GLU A 65 -20.49 -18.90 -3.46
N ALA A 66 -21.67 -19.27 -2.97
CA ALA A 66 -21.82 -20.22 -1.88
C ALA A 66 -21.29 -21.62 -2.26
N GLU A 67 -21.68 -22.11 -3.44
CA GLU A 67 -21.27 -23.42 -3.95
C GLU A 67 -19.77 -23.47 -4.27
N ILE A 68 -19.26 -22.47 -5.01
CA ILE A 68 -17.83 -22.39 -5.33
C ILE A 68 -17.03 -22.30 -4.03
N SER A 69 -17.50 -21.53 -3.05
CA SER A 69 -16.88 -21.42 -1.73
C SER A 69 -16.83 -22.76 -0.99
N GLU A 70 -17.91 -23.53 -1.02
CA GLU A 70 -17.96 -24.86 -0.42
C GLU A 70 -16.98 -25.83 -1.11
N VAL A 71 -17.02 -25.89 -2.44
CA VAL A 71 -16.14 -26.74 -3.25
C VAL A 71 -14.67 -26.39 -3.02
N MET A 72 -14.32 -25.11 -3.02
CA MET A 72 -12.94 -24.65 -2.85
C MET A 72 -12.43 -24.76 -1.42
N LYS A 73 -13.30 -24.86 -0.41
CA LYS A 73 -12.90 -25.05 1.00
C LYS A 73 -12.89 -26.50 1.45
N SER A 74 -13.63 -27.38 0.77
CA SER A 74 -13.75 -28.80 1.12
C SER A 74 -12.39 -29.48 1.26
N ALA A 75 -12.22 -30.38 2.25
CA ALA A 75 -11.03 -31.22 2.34
C ALA A 75 -10.93 -32.21 1.17
N VAL A 76 -12.02 -32.39 0.43
CA VAL A 76 -12.20 -33.39 -0.62
C VAL A 76 -12.34 -32.74 -2.00
N LYS A 77 -11.71 -31.58 -2.20
CA LYS A 77 -11.70 -30.78 -3.44
C LYS A 77 -11.63 -31.61 -4.73
N PHE A 78 -10.76 -32.62 -4.76
CA PHE A 78 -10.51 -33.45 -5.94
C PHE A 78 -11.60 -34.49 -6.25
N GLN A 79 -12.63 -34.64 -5.40
CA GLN A 79 -13.76 -35.54 -5.65
C GLN A 79 -15.01 -34.81 -6.17
N ASN A 80 -15.05 -33.47 -6.14
CA ASN A 80 -16.14 -32.73 -6.76
C ASN A 80 -15.90 -32.64 -8.28
N PRO A 81 -16.84 -33.08 -9.12
CA PRO A 81 -16.67 -33.09 -10.58
C PRO A 81 -16.45 -31.69 -11.18
N HIS A 82 -16.95 -30.64 -10.53
CA HIS A 82 -16.87 -29.24 -10.99
C HIS A 82 -15.65 -28.48 -10.44
N PHE A 83 -14.80 -29.11 -9.62
CA PHE A 83 -13.66 -28.43 -9.01
C PHE A 83 -12.73 -27.81 -10.05
N ASN A 84 -12.40 -28.55 -11.12
CA ASN A 84 -11.52 -28.06 -12.18
C ASN A 84 -12.16 -26.91 -12.97
N ASP A 85 -13.46 -26.97 -13.21
CA ASP A 85 -14.20 -25.95 -13.93
C ASP A 85 -14.23 -24.64 -13.14
N TYR A 86 -14.58 -24.72 -11.84
CA TYR A 86 -14.52 -23.55 -10.98
C TYR A 86 -13.11 -23.00 -10.84
N LYS A 87 -12.09 -23.86 -10.73
CA LYS A 87 -10.70 -23.40 -10.69
C LYS A 87 -10.34 -22.65 -11.98
N TYR A 88 -10.75 -23.16 -13.13
CA TYR A 88 -10.57 -22.51 -14.44
C TYR A 88 -11.26 -21.15 -14.48
N PHE A 89 -12.52 -21.06 -14.06
CA PHE A 89 -13.29 -19.81 -14.03
C PHE A 89 -12.66 -18.74 -13.14
N LEU A 90 -12.25 -19.10 -11.92
CA LEU A 90 -11.59 -18.16 -11.01
C LEU A 90 -10.24 -17.67 -11.56
N LYS A 91 -9.46 -18.56 -12.18
CA LYS A 91 -8.19 -18.19 -12.82
C LYS A 91 -8.39 -17.27 -14.03
N LEU A 92 -9.38 -17.57 -14.87
CA LEU A 92 -9.73 -16.73 -16.02
C LEU A 92 -10.24 -15.35 -15.57
N HIS A 93 -11.06 -15.30 -14.52
CA HIS A 93 -11.58 -14.07 -13.94
C HIS A 93 -10.44 -13.13 -13.51
N ILE A 94 -9.44 -13.66 -12.80
CA ILE A 94 -8.27 -12.88 -12.37
C ILE A 94 -7.46 -12.38 -13.59
N LYS A 95 -7.26 -13.22 -14.60
CA LYS A 95 -6.54 -12.84 -15.82
C LYS A 95 -7.25 -11.72 -16.58
N LEU A 96 -8.57 -11.81 -16.75
CA LEU A 96 -9.36 -10.80 -17.43
C LEU A 96 -9.38 -9.48 -16.67
N LEU A 97 -9.50 -9.53 -15.34
CA LEU A 97 -9.40 -8.34 -14.49
C LEU A 97 -8.05 -7.63 -14.66
N ALA A 98 -6.96 -8.40 -14.69
CA ALA A 98 -5.62 -7.85 -14.90
C ALA A 98 -5.45 -7.26 -16.31
N LYS A 99 -5.93 -7.96 -17.34
CA LYS A 99 -5.81 -7.55 -18.74
C LYS A 99 -6.58 -6.26 -19.03
N LEU A 100 -7.77 -6.10 -18.45
CA LEU A 100 -8.63 -4.94 -18.65
C LEU A 100 -8.33 -3.76 -17.70
N ASP A 101 -7.22 -3.81 -16.95
CA ASP A 101 -6.90 -2.86 -15.85
C ASP A 101 -8.12 -2.61 -14.95
N CYS A 102 -8.90 -3.66 -14.70
CA CYS A 102 -10.08 -3.58 -13.86
C CYS A 102 -9.61 -3.60 -12.41
N ARG A 103 -9.27 -2.41 -11.89
CA ARG A 103 -8.74 -2.18 -10.54
C ARG A 103 -9.70 -2.58 -9.41
N ARG A 104 -10.91 -3.03 -9.74
CA ARG A 104 -11.93 -3.54 -8.81
C ARG A 104 -11.82 -5.05 -8.67
N ILE A 105 -10.72 -5.56 -8.13
CA ILE A 105 -10.68 -6.96 -7.71
C ILE A 105 -11.24 -7.06 -6.29
N SER A 106 -12.49 -7.50 -6.17
CA SER A 106 -12.96 -8.08 -4.92
C SER A 106 -12.47 -9.52 -4.87
N ILE A 107 -11.30 -9.74 -4.28
CA ILE A 107 -10.75 -11.07 -4.13
C ILE A 107 -11.62 -11.80 -3.13
N LYS A 108 -12.33 -12.81 -3.61
CA LYS A 108 -13.27 -13.53 -2.77
C LYS A 108 -12.55 -14.51 -1.86
N ASP A 109 -13.28 -14.85 -0.81
CA ASP A 109 -12.82 -15.58 0.35
C ASP A 109 -12.48 -17.07 0.12
N TYR A 110 -12.65 -17.56 -1.10
CA TYR A 110 -12.50 -18.97 -1.44
C TYR A 110 -11.57 -19.19 -2.63
N TYR A 111 -10.95 -18.13 -3.15
CA TYR A 111 -10.00 -18.26 -4.24
C TYR A 111 -8.80 -19.08 -3.77
N PRO A 112 -8.48 -20.21 -4.42
CA PRO A 112 -7.36 -21.04 -3.99
C PRO A 112 -6.04 -20.40 -4.45
N ILE A 113 -4.99 -20.54 -3.64
CA ILE A 113 -3.74 -19.80 -3.85
C ILE A 113 -3.01 -20.22 -5.14
N ASP A 114 -3.13 -21.49 -5.49
CA ASP A 114 -2.57 -22.11 -6.68
C ASP A 114 -3.22 -21.60 -7.99
N CYS A 115 -4.39 -20.92 -7.93
CA CYS A 115 -4.93 -20.20 -9.08
C CYS A 115 -4.02 -19.05 -9.54
N LEU A 116 -3.15 -18.54 -8.66
CA LEU A 116 -2.28 -17.40 -8.94
C LEU A 116 -0.83 -17.79 -9.28
N ASP A 117 -0.38 -18.98 -8.89
CA ASP A 117 1.00 -19.43 -9.15
C ASP A 117 1.27 -19.65 -10.64
N ASP A 118 0.23 -20.02 -11.40
CA ASP A 118 0.31 -20.18 -12.85
C ASP A 118 0.24 -18.86 -13.63
N ILE A 119 -0.10 -17.76 -12.97
CA ILE A 119 -0.22 -16.44 -13.61
C ILE A 119 1.14 -15.75 -13.52
N LYS A 120 2.01 -16.01 -14.50
CA LYS A 120 3.38 -15.45 -14.60
C LYS A 120 3.44 -13.94 -14.92
N ASP A 121 2.31 -13.26 -14.89
CA ASP A 121 2.24 -11.85 -15.23
C ASP A 121 2.61 -10.99 -14.02
N ASP A 122 3.56 -10.08 -14.22
CA ASP A 122 4.10 -9.15 -13.23
C ASP A 122 3.24 -7.89 -13.05
N ASN A 123 2.05 -7.84 -13.66
CA ASN A 123 1.08 -6.77 -13.45
C ASN A 123 0.81 -6.52 -11.96
N ALA A 124 0.84 -5.26 -11.54
CA ALA A 124 0.61 -4.81 -10.17
C ALA A 124 -0.72 -5.34 -9.58
N ILE A 125 -1.75 -5.45 -10.42
CA ILE A 125 -3.06 -6.00 -10.02
C ILE A 125 -2.95 -7.47 -9.59
N ILE A 126 -2.19 -8.27 -10.34
CA ILE A 126 -1.99 -9.70 -10.05
C ILE A 126 -1.12 -9.87 -8.82
N LYS A 127 -0.06 -9.06 -8.69
CA LYS A 127 0.76 -9.00 -7.47
C LYS A 127 -0.10 -8.65 -6.26
N GLU A 128 -0.96 -7.65 -6.35
CA GLU A 128 -1.86 -7.28 -5.24
C GLU A 128 -2.80 -8.44 -4.90
N ALA A 129 -3.40 -9.07 -5.93
CA ALA A 129 -4.27 -10.21 -5.73
C ALA A 129 -3.58 -11.38 -5.03
N ARG A 130 -2.34 -11.65 -5.44
CA ARG A 130 -1.47 -12.65 -4.84
C ARG A 130 -1.14 -12.34 -3.39
N ALA A 131 -0.81 -11.09 -3.08
CA ALA A 131 -0.52 -10.67 -1.71
C ALA A 131 -1.73 -10.90 -0.76
N PHE A 132 -2.95 -10.62 -1.23
CA PHE A 132 -4.17 -10.87 -0.46
C PHE A 132 -4.49 -12.36 -0.27
N LEU A 133 -4.28 -13.21 -1.29
CA LEU A 133 -4.44 -14.65 -1.13
C LEU A 133 -3.42 -15.24 -0.15
N TYR A 134 -2.14 -14.85 -0.24
CA TYR A 134 -1.12 -15.27 0.73
C TYR A 134 -1.47 -14.83 2.17
N LYS A 135 -1.91 -13.57 2.36
CA LYS A 135 -2.38 -13.04 3.65
C LYS A 135 -3.47 -13.92 4.26
N ARG A 136 -4.37 -14.38 3.41
CA ARG A 136 -5.53 -15.20 3.79
C ARG A 136 -5.12 -16.62 4.17
N CYS A 137 -4.23 -17.24 3.40
CA CYS A 137 -3.71 -18.58 3.68
C CYS A 137 -2.80 -18.64 4.92
N GLY A 138 -2.53 -17.50 5.57
CA GLY A 138 -1.62 -17.41 6.71
C GLY A 138 -0.15 -17.38 6.32
N ASP A 139 0.15 -17.28 5.02
CA ASP A 139 1.50 -17.12 4.51
C ASP A 139 1.87 -15.63 4.48
N ILE A 140 2.26 -15.15 5.66
CA ILE A 140 2.49 -13.74 5.90
C ILE A 140 3.80 -13.26 5.28
N ASP A 141 4.80 -14.13 5.19
CA ASP A 141 6.09 -13.78 4.60
C ASP A 141 5.94 -13.47 3.10
N ASN A 142 5.23 -14.30 2.34
CA ASN A 142 4.99 -14.05 0.93
C ASN A 142 4.05 -12.86 0.72
N SER A 143 3.00 -12.75 1.52
CA SER A 143 2.08 -11.61 1.46
C SER A 143 2.79 -10.27 1.67
N LEU A 144 3.55 -10.17 2.77
CA LEU A 144 4.28 -8.96 3.13
C LEU A 144 5.31 -8.61 2.06
N THR A 145 6.06 -9.60 1.57
CA THR A 145 7.07 -9.40 0.53
C THR A 145 6.47 -8.80 -0.73
N ILE A 146 5.31 -9.29 -1.18
CA ILE A 146 4.65 -8.76 -2.38
C ILE A 146 4.09 -7.36 -2.13
N PHE A 147 3.42 -7.10 -0.99
CA PHE A 147 2.95 -5.76 -0.67
C PHE A 147 4.09 -4.74 -0.58
N LEU A 148 5.24 -5.12 -0.03
CA LEU A 148 6.42 -4.26 0.01
C LEU A 148 7.00 -4.01 -1.40
N SER A 149 7.06 -5.03 -2.25
CA SER A 149 7.46 -4.87 -3.67
C SER A 149 6.54 -3.88 -4.39
N LEU A 150 5.23 -4.05 -4.23
CA LEU A 150 4.24 -3.12 -4.79
C LEU A 150 4.46 -1.70 -4.29
N LEU A 151 4.66 -1.50 -2.99
CA LEU A 151 4.91 -0.18 -2.40
C LEU A 151 6.18 0.49 -2.95
N GLU A 152 7.23 -0.30 -3.24
CA GLU A 152 8.49 0.18 -3.82
C GLU A 152 8.39 0.52 -5.32
N GLU A 153 7.47 -0.14 -6.03
CA GLU A 153 7.21 0.04 -7.46
C GLU A 153 6.36 1.29 -7.77
N ILE A 154 5.56 1.79 -6.81
CA ILE A 154 4.73 3.00 -6.99
C ILE A 154 5.58 4.17 -7.44
N SER A 155 5.16 4.84 -8.53
CA SER A 155 5.88 5.94 -9.15
C SER A 155 5.79 7.24 -8.34
N TYR A 156 6.72 8.17 -8.62
CA TYR A 156 6.72 9.50 -8.01
C TYR A 156 5.41 10.26 -8.25
N ASP A 157 4.84 10.16 -9.46
CA ASP A 157 3.61 10.87 -9.82
C ASP A 157 2.38 10.28 -9.12
N GLU A 158 2.33 8.97 -8.88
CA GLU A 158 1.27 8.34 -8.09
C GLU A 158 1.33 8.74 -6.61
N ILE A 159 2.54 8.75 -6.02
CA ILE A 159 2.72 9.26 -4.64
C ILE A 159 2.31 10.73 -4.57
N LYS A 160 2.64 11.51 -5.60
CA LYS A 160 2.29 12.92 -5.67
C LYS A 160 0.76 13.10 -5.75
N GLN A 161 0.06 12.32 -6.55
CA GLN A 161 -1.41 12.38 -6.67
C GLN A 161 -2.11 12.11 -5.32
N ASP A 162 -1.59 11.19 -4.51
CA ASP A 162 -2.05 10.96 -3.13
C ASP A 162 -1.99 12.23 -2.26
N GLY A 163 -0.98 13.10 -2.46
CA GLY A 163 -0.80 14.32 -1.67
C GLY A 163 -1.66 15.49 -2.08
N PHE A 164 -2.15 15.51 -3.32
CA PHE A 164 -2.97 16.60 -3.85
C PHE A 164 -4.48 16.29 -3.83
N HIS A 165 -4.87 15.03 -3.63
CA HIS A 165 -6.27 14.62 -3.52
C HIS A 165 -6.74 14.52 -2.06
N ASN A 166 -7.30 15.62 -1.55
CA ASN A 166 -8.35 15.60 -0.50
C ASN A 166 -9.75 15.38 -1.11
N LYS A 167 -9.83 14.85 -2.33
CA LYS A 167 -11.08 14.84 -3.09
C LYS A 167 -11.85 13.55 -2.84
N LYS A 168 -13.09 13.75 -2.41
CA LYS A 168 -14.23 12.84 -2.45
C LYS A 168 -14.52 12.34 -3.88
N ASP A 169 -13.55 11.72 -4.54
CA ASP A 169 -13.85 10.85 -5.67
C ASP A 169 -13.88 9.43 -5.13
N ASP A 170 -15.11 8.92 -4.98
CA ASP A 170 -15.45 7.53 -4.68
C ASP A 170 -15.05 6.58 -5.83
N SER A 171 -14.00 6.88 -6.59
CA SER A 171 -13.35 5.92 -7.48
C SER A 171 -12.55 4.95 -6.62
N LYS A 172 -13.29 4.00 -6.04
CA LYS A 172 -12.78 2.83 -5.35
C LYS A 172 -11.67 2.19 -6.21
N PHE A 173 -10.44 2.30 -5.69
CA PHE A 173 -9.19 1.64 -6.12
C PHE A 173 -8.43 2.32 -7.28
N THR A 174 -7.72 3.41 -6.96
CA THR A 174 -6.40 3.67 -7.54
C THR A 174 -5.38 2.93 -6.67
N LEU A 175 -4.42 2.20 -7.25
CA LEU A 175 -3.23 1.71 -6.55
C LEU A 175 -2.57 2.92 -5.88
N SER A 176 -2.85 3.13 -4.60
CA SER A 176 -2.39 4.29 -3.86
C SER A 176 -1.37 3.85 -2.83
N PHE A 177 -0.34 4.67 -2.68
CA PHE A 177 0.68 4.48 -1.67
C PHE A 177 0.04 4.27 -0.29
N SER A 178 -0.97 5.07 0.00
CA SER A 178 -1.70 5.03 1.27
C SER A 178 -2.45 3.71 1.51
N LYS A 179 -3.03 3.10 0.47
CA LYS A 179 -3.78 1.85 0.59
C LYS A 179 -2.85 0.66 0.84
N ILE A 180 -1.81 0.49 0.03
CA ILE A 180 -0.82 -0.58 0.23
C ILE A 180 -0.15 -0.42 1.61
N TYR A 181 0.21 0.80 1.97
CA TYR A 181 0.75 1.11 3.30
C TYR A 181 -0.19 0.69 4.44
N THR A 182 -1.51 0.90 4.28
CA THR A 182 -2.51 0.51 5.28
C THR A 182 -2.58 -1.01 5.45
N GLU A 183 -2.58 -1.76 4.34
CA GLU A 183 -2.55 -3.23 4.37
C GLU A 183 -1.31 -3.78 5.07
N ILE A 184 -0.14 -3.18 4.79
CA ILE A 184 1.13 -3.52 5.46
C ILE A 184 1.03 -3.25 6.96
N CYS A 185 0.54 -2.07 7.37
CA CYS A 185 0.38 -1.74 8.80
C CYS A 185 -0.55 -2.73 9.52
N GLN A 186 -1.67 -3.11 8.88
CA GLN A 186 -2.59 -4.11 9.43
C GLN A 186 -1.93 -5.48 9.60
N LEU A 187 -1.08 -5.89 8.64
CA LEU A 187 -0.29 -7.12 8.76
C LEU A 187 0.65 -7.05 9.97
N CYS A 188 1.39 -5.94 10.14
CA CYS A 188 2.26 -5.77 11.30
C CYS A 188 1.50 -5.91 12.62
N VAL A 189 0.39 -5.18 12.77
CA VAL A 189 -0.40 -5.19 14.01
C VAL A 189 -0.99 -6.56 14.30
N LYS A 190 -1.55 -7.24 13.29
CA LYS A 190 -2.20 -8.55 13.48
C LYS A 190 -1.20 -9.63 13.91
N TRP A 191 0.02 -9.58 13.39
CA TRP A 191 1.01 -10.65 13.55
C TRP A 191 2.11 -10.32 14.56
N THR A 192 2.12 -9.12 15.14
CA THR A 192 3.07 -8.72 16.18
C THR A 192 2.97 -9.53 17.47
N SER A 193 1.84 -10.21 17.70
CA SER A 193 1.63 -11.10 18.85
C SER A 193 2.39 -12.42 18.73
N ILE A 194 2.83 -12.79 17.53
CA ILE A 194 3.56 -14.03 17.27
C ILE A 194 5.07 -13.75 17.34
N PRO A 195 5.80 -14.33 18.31
CA PRO A 195 7.20 -13.98 18.56
C PRO A 195 8.14 -14.13 17.36
N SER A 196 7.93 -15.15 16.52
CA SER A 196 8.73 -15.39 15.32
C SER A 196 8.62 -14.28 14.27
N TYR A 197 7.51 -13.55 14.28
CA TYR A 197 7.21 -12.51 13.30
C TYR A 197 7.39 -11.10 13.85
N LYS A 198 7.33 -10.94 15.18
CA LYS A 198 7.30 -9.65 15.86
C LYS A 198 8.36 -8.70 15.31
N ASP A 199 9.64 -8.96 15.50
CA ASP A 199 10.66 -7.99 15.08
C ASP A 199 10.94 -8.05 13.57
N LYS A 200 10.80 -9.23 12.95
CA LYS A 200 11.06 -9.45 11.52
C LYS A 200 10.20 -8.54 10.65
N ILE A 201 8.88 -8.53 10.89
CA ILE A 201 7.92 -7.79 10.07
C ILE A 201 8.13 -6.28 10.22
N TRP A 202 8.24 -5.77 11.45
CA TRP A 202 8.46 -4.33 11.69
C TRP A 202 9.77 -3.85 11.06
N ASN A 203 10.84 -4.64 11.19
CA ASN A 203 12.16 -4.30 10.66
C ASN A 203 12.15 -4.26 9.12
N GLN A 204 11.52 -5.24 8.47
CA GLN A 204 11.43 -5.31 7.02
C GLN A 204 10.68 -4.11 6.44
N VAL A 205 9.53 -3.76 7.03
CA VAL A 205 8.74 -2.62 6.59
C VAL A 205 9.48 -1.31 6.78
N LEU A 206 10.13 -1.08 7.93
CA LEU A 206 10.87 0.15 8.17
C LEU A 206 12.01 0.31 7.14
N ARG A 207 12.77 -0.76 6.87
CA ARG A 207 13.83 -0.76 5.85
C ARG A 207 13.29 -0.37 4.48
N THR A 208 12.16 -0.93 4.06
CA THR A 208 11.50 -0.57 2.79
C THR A 208 11.05 0.89 2.76
N LEU A 209 10.41 1.41 3.82
CA LEU A 209 10.01 2.82 3.88
C LEU A 209 11.21 3.76 3.73
N PHE A 210 12.35 3.42 4.33
CA PHE A 210 13.58 4.20 4.18
C PHE A 210 14.25 4.03 2.81
N LYS A 211 14.11 2.87 2.17
CA LYS A 211 14.52 2.68 0.77
C LYS A 211 13.70 3.56 -0.16
N ILE A 212 12.38 3.63 0.02
CA ILE A 212 11.46 4.52 -0.71
C ILE A 212 11.82 5.98 -0.47
N LYS A 213 12.10 6.37 0.79
CA LYS A 213 12.62 7.70 1.13
C LYS A 213 13.89 8.00 0.33
N LYS A 214 14.90 7.13 0.35
CA LYS A 214 16.15 7.35 -0.39
C LYS A 214 15.91 7.48 -1.90
N LYS A 215 14.94 6.73 -2.45
CA LYS A 215 14.57 6.76 -3.87
C LYS A 215 13.93 8.08 -4.30
N TYR A 216 13.04 8.66 -3.48
CA TYR A 216 12.21 9.81 -3.86
C TYR A 216 12.54 11.12 -3.14
N TYR A 217 13.39 11.10 -2.12
CA TYR A 217 13.77 12.30 -1.40
C TYR A 217 14.62 13.22 -2.27
N VAL A 218 14.10 14.41 -2.55
CA VAL A 218 14.83 15.48 -3.23
C VAL A 218 15.21 16.56 -2.22
N LYS A 219 16.52 16.83 -2.08
CA LYS A 219 17.06 17.86 -1.17
C LYS A 219 16.62 19.28 -1.56
N GLU A 220 16.50 19.55 -2.86
CA GLU A 220 16.01 20.83 -3.37
C GLU A 220 14.47 20.85 -3.39
N GLU A 221 13.88 21.51 -2.39
CA GLU A 221 12.44 21.59 -2.20
C GLU A 221 11.78 22.58 -3.21
N THR A 222 11.42 22.10 -4.38
CA THR A 222 10.37 22.73 -5.20
C THR A 222 9.00 22.50 -4.55
N LYS A 223 7.98 23.32 -4.89
CA LYS A 223 6.60 23.09 -4.41
C LYS A 223 6.09 21.66 -4.67
N LYS A 224 6.54 21.03 -5.77
CA LYS A 224 6.15 19.66 -6.16
C LYS A 224 6.89 18.59 -5.34
N THR A 225 8.19 18.76 -5.09
CA THR A 225 8.98 17.80 -4.28
C THR A 225 8.65 17.87 -2.79
N LYS A 226 8.19 19.03 -2.31
CA LYS A 226 7.70 19.21 -0.94
C LYS A 226 6.48 18.32 -0.62
N ALA A 227 5.56 18.14 -1.57
CA ALA A 227 4.37 17.31 -1.38
C ALA A 227 4.74 15.83 -1.17
N VAL A 228 5.56 15.27 -2.08
CA VAL A 228 6.02 13.87 -2.00
C VAL A 228 6.85 13.63 -0.73
N ASN A 229 7.80 14.52 -0.42
CA ASN A 229 8.57 14.44 0.82
C ASN A 229 7.65 14.44 2.05
N THR A 230 6.60 15.27 2.06
CA THR A 230 5.65 15.35 3.17
C THR A 230 4.90 14.03 3.37
N ILE A 231 4.44 13.38 2.30
CA ILE A 231 3.72 12.10 2.37
C ILE A 231 4.64 11.02 2.93
N ILE A 232 5.84 10.87 2.36
CA ILE A 232 6.81 9.86 2.78
C ILE A 232 7.17 10.06 4.26
N PHE A 233 7.48 11.29 4.67
CA PHE A 233 7.78 11.59 6.07
C PHE A 233 6.60 11.37 7.00
N SER A 234 5.39 11.73 6.57
CA SER A 234 4.17 11.48 7.34
C SER A 234 3.96 9.99 7.57
N LYS A 235 4.15 9.16 6.54
CA LYS A 235 3.99 7.70 6.62
C LYS A 235 5.08 7.02 7.43
N ILE A 236 6.33 7.46 7.34
CA ILE A 236 7.39 7.00 8.26
C ILE A 236 7.04 7.38 9.71
N SER A 237 6.59 8.61 9.95
CA SER A 237 6.23 9.06 11.32
C SER A 237 5.06 8.27 11.89
N GLU A 238 4.02 8.04 11.09
CA GLU A 238 2.86 7.21 11.42
C GLU A 238 3.28 5.77 11.75
N PHE A 239 4.17 5.19 10.93
CA PHE A 239 4.67 3.83 11.13
C PHE A 239 5.46 3.70 12.43
N LEU A 240 6.35 4.66 12.74
CA LEU A 240 7.13 4.66 13.98
C LEU A 240 6.23 4.77 15.22
N LEU A 241 5.20 5.62 15.18
CA LEU A 241 4.18 5.72 16.23
C LEU A 241 3.43 4.41 16.45
N MET A 242 3.18 3.66 15.38
CA MET A 242 2.54 2.35 15.49
C MET A 242 3.51 1.31 16.06
N MET A 243 4.72 1.24 15.51
CA MET A 243 5.78 0.31 15.91
C MET A 243 6.11 0.44 17.40
N SER A 244 6.19 1.65 17.96
CA SER A 244 6.55 1.86 19.37
C SER A 244 5.50 1.40 20.39
N ARG A 245 4.29 1.04 19.93
CA ARG A 245 3.27 0.38 20.75
C ARG A 245 3.56 -1.10 20.95
N TYR A 246 4.33 -1.72 20.05
CA TYR A 246 4.53 -3.17 19.99
C TYR A 246 5.99 -3.59 20.15
N VAL A 247 6.93 -2.75 19.72
CA VAL A 247 8.38 -2.98 19.74
C VAL A 247 9.02 -2.10 20.81
N ASP A 248 10.06 -2.63 21.48
CA ASP A 248 10.81 -1.89 22.48
C ASP A 248 11.44 -0.64 21.86
N PHE A 249 11.35 0.48 22.58
CA PHE A 249 11.84 1.76 22.10
C PHE A 249 13.33 1.72 21.72
N ARG A 250 14.16 1.01 22.51
CA ARG A 250 15.61 0.89 22.26
C ARG A 250 15.87 0.20 20.92
N GLU A 251 15.11 -0.84 20.62
CA GLU A 251 15.20 -1.57 19.36
C GLU A 251 14.74 -0.72 18.17
N VAL A 252 13.67 0.08 18.33
CA VAL A 252 13.24 1.03 17.29
C VAL A 252 14.34 2.06 17.01
N ILE A 253 15.00 2.60 18.04
CA ILE A 253 16.11 3.56 17.87
C ILE A 253 17.31 2.92 17.20
N LYS A 254 17.71 1.73 17.65
CA LYS A 254 18.82 0.99 17.06
C LYS A 254 18.58 0.77 15.58
N LEU A 255 17.39 0.28 15.23
CA LEU A 255 17.01 0.07 13.83
C LEU A 255 16.98 1.38 13.03
N LEU A 256 16.43 2.46 13.59
CA LEU A 256 16.41 3.78 12.94
C LEU A 256 17.82 4.27 12.57
N LEU A 257 18.76 4.12 13.50
CA LEU A 257 20.16 4.47 13.29
C LEU A 257 20.83 3.58 12.23
N GLU A 258 20.42 2.32 12.12
CA GLU A 258 20.92 1.39 11.09
C GLU A 258 20.38 1.72 9.68
N VAL A 259 19.10 2.10 9.56
CA VAL A 259 18.47 2.29 8.23
C VAL A 259 18.74 3.66 7.63
N ASP A 260 19.11 4.64 8.45
CA ASP A 260 19.39 6.01 8.04
C ASP A 260 20.57 6.60 8.81
N GLU A 261 21.78 6.37 8.29
CA GLU A 261 23.03 6.93 8.85
C GLU A 261 23.02 8.47 8.95
N GLY A 262 22.16 9.14 8.17
CA GLY A 262 21.90 10.59 8.21
C GLY A 262 20.55 10.96 8.83
N ALA A 263 20.02 10.14 9.74
CA ALA A 263 18.72 10.35 10.36
C ALA A 263 18.59 11.73 11.02
N THR A 264 17.83 12.62 10.38
CA THR A 264 17.45 13.90 10.96
C THR A 264 16.22 13.74 11.85
N PHE A 265 16.09 14.59 12.86
CA PHE A 265 14.97 14.54 13.80
C PHE A 265 13.64 14.86 13.11
N ARG A 266 13.66 15.39 11.87
CA ARG A 266 12.49 15.92 11.14
C ARG A 266 11.27 14.98 11.11
N TYR A 267 11.43 13.70 10.83
CA TYR A 267 10.31 12.75 10.70
C TYR A 267 10.06 11.91 11.97
N SER A 268 11.07 11.78 12.83
CA SER A 268 10.97 11.12 14.13
C SER A 268 10.52 12.07 15.24
N LYS A 269 10.56 13.40 15.05
CA LYS A 269 10.23 14.43 16.05
C LYS A 269 8.86 14.23 16.69
N LYS A 270 7.80 14.11 15.87
CA LYS A 270 6.43 13.93 16.37
C LYS A 270 6.30 12.61 17.14
N TRP A 271 6.96 11.57 16.66
CA TRP A 271 7.02 10.26 17.32
C TRP A 271 7.72 10.35 18.68
N PHE A 272 8.91 10.93 18.74
CA PHE A 272 9.65 11.19 19.98
C PHE A 272 8.81 12.01 20.95
N GLN A 273 8.25 13.14 20.52
CA GLN A 273 7.41 14.00 21.36
C GLN A 273 6.20 13.24 21.93
N SER A 274 5.52 12.44 21.11
CA SER A 274 4.40 11.61 21.56
C SER A 274 4.82 10.52 22.55
N LEU A 275 6.03 9.98 22.41
CA LEU A 275 6.58 9.00 23.35
C LEU A 275 6.99 9.63 24.68
N PHE A 276 7.61 10.81 24.66
CA PHE A 276 7.93 11.56 25.89
C PHE A 276 6.69 11.88 26.72
N VAL A 277 5.56 12.13 26.06
CA VAL A 277 4.28 12.39 26.73
C VAL A 277 3.64 11.10 27.28
N SER A 278 3.89 9.94 26.66
CA SER A 278 3.19 8.68 26.99
C SER A 278 3.99 7.69 27.86
N LYS A 279 5.33 7.72 27.84
CA LYS A 279 6.19 6.82 28.62
C LYS A 279 7.15 7.63 29.49
N ALA A 280 6.78 7.80 30.74
CA ALA A 280 7.63 8.35 31.79
C ALA A 280 8.72 7.34 32.20
N ASP A 281 9.73 7.16 31.34
CA ASP A 281 11.07 6.68 31.73
C ASP A 281 12.10 7.59 31.05
N GLN A 282 12.23 8.79 31.62
CA GLN A 282 12.72 9.99 30.96
C GLN A 282 14.23 10.00 30.65
N GLU A 283 15.05 9.22 31.34
CA GLU A 283 16.50 9.42 31.31
C GLU A 283 17.21 8.82 30.08
N PHE A 284 16.82 7.62 29.64
CA PHE A 284 17.37 7.01 28.43
C PHE A 284 16.91 7.76 27.18
N LEU A 285 15.62 8.12 27.13
CA LEU A 285 14.99 8.88 26.05
C LEU A 285 15.64 10.25 25.88
N TYR A 286 15.89 10.97 26.99
CA TYR A 286 16.57 12.26 26.99
C TYR A 286 18.00 12.15 26.43
N LYS A 287 18.79 11.17 26.88
CA LYS A 287 20.18 10.98 26.41
C LYS A 287 20.26 10.64 24.91
N SER A 288 19.34 9.81 24.40
CA SER A 288 19.27 9.48 22.97
C SER A 288 18.80 10.66 22.12
N ALA A 289 17.80 11.43 22.58
CA ALA A 289 17.34 12.63 21.89
C ALA A 289 18.41 13.72 21.88
N GLN A 290 19.14 13.91 22.98
CA GLN A 290 20.26 14.85 23.07
C GLN A 290 21.39 14.50 22.09
N LYS A 291 21.70 13.21 21.92
CA LYS A 291 22.70 12.75 20.95
C LYS A 291 22.28 13.02 19.50
N LEU A 292 20.99 12.84 19.18
CA LEU A 292 20.43 13.14 17.86
C LEU A 292 20.36 14.66 17.58
N LEU A 293 20.00 15.45 18.59
CA LEU A 293 19.97 16.92 18.51
C LEU A 293 21.39 17.50 18.34
N ASN A 294 22.38 16.93 19.01
CA ASN A 294 23.78 17.35 18.85
C ASN A 294 24.32 17.09 17.44
N ASN A 295 23.80 16.08 16.72
CA ASN A 295 24.13 15.83 15.33
C ASN A 295 23.48 16.84 14.36
N GLU A 296 22.29 17.39 14.69
CA GLU A 296 21.69 18.51 13.93
C GLU A 296 22.39 19.85 14.22
N ASN A 297 22.93 20.01 15.44
CA ASN A 297 23.55 21.26 15.87
C ASN A 297 24.98 21.47 15.38
N SER A 298 25.72 20.47 14.90
CA SER A 298 27.10 20.69 14.46
C SER A 298 27.18 21.70 13.30
N ALA A 299 26.28 21.62 12.32
CA ALA A 299 26.25 22.57 11.20
C ALA A 299 25.88 24.01 11.62
N MET A 300 25.07 24.15 12.67
CA MET A 300 24.66 25.47 13.19
C MET A 300 25.72 26.04 14.15
N VAL A 301 26.37 25.19 14.94
CA VAL A 301 27.53 25.54 15.78
C VAL A 301 28.72 25.91 14.90
N ASP A 302 28.99 25.18 13.82
CA ASP A 302 30.05 25.53 12.87
C ASP A 302 29.75 26.88 12.20
N SER A 303 28.49 27.16 11.83
CA SER A 303 28.10 28.48 11.31
C SER A 303 28.22 29.61 12.34
N ILE A 304 27.94 29.33 13.61
CA ILE A 304 28.06 30.31 14.71
C ILE A 304 29.53 30.54 15.09
N VAL A 305 30.35 29.48 15.13
CA VAL A 305 31.79 29.53 15.38
C VAL A 305 32.48 30.28 14.25
N ASP A 306 32.12 30.03 13.00
CA ASP A 306 32.66 30.75 11.84
C ASP A 306 32.30 32.25 11.90
N LYS A 307 31.04 32.58 12.25
CA LYS A 307 30.59 33.97 12.47
C LYS A 307 31.21 34.63 13.71
N TYR A 308 31.53 33.86 14.74
CA TYR A 308 32.18 34.34 15.96
C TYR A 308 33.68 34.59 15.75
N GLN A 309 34.34 33.74 14.97
CA GLN A 309 35.77 33.84 14.64
C GLN A 309 36.05 34.95 13.61
N HIS A 310 35.15 35.20 12.67
CA HIS A 310 35.37 36.15 11.58
C HIS A 310 34.71 37.52 11.80
N GLY A 311 33.87 37.65 12.83
CA GLY A 311 33.19 38.89 13.21
C GLY A 311 32.10 39.31 12.23
N PHE A 312 30.97 39.78 12.76
CA PHE A 312 29.87 40.30 11.95
C PHE A 312 30.24 41.70 11.41
N LYS A 313 30.64 41.81 10.13
CA LYS A 313 30.69 43.11 9.44
C LYS A 313 29.30 43.49 8.94
N GLY A 314 28.37 43.74 9.87
CA GLY A 314 27.00 44.16 9.57
C GLY A 314 26.88 45.68 9.60
N THR A 315 26.36 46.28 8.53
CA THR A 315 26.03 47.70 8.42
C THR A 315 24.94 48.11 9.43
N LYS A 316 25.08 49.30 10.00
CA LYS A 316 24.13 49.87 10.98
C LYS A 316 22.70 49.86 10.39
N ASN A 317 21.75 49.30 11.15
CA ASN A 317 20.29 49.26 10.91
C ASN A 317 19.74 48.05 10.14
N GLN A 318 19.99 46.83 10.63
CA GLN A 318 19.18 45.67 10.25
C GLN A 318 18.00 45.49 11.21
N THR A 319 16.80 45.31 10.66
CA THR A 319 15.58 44.93 11.38
C THR A 319 15.23 43.49 11.06
N CYS A 320 14.73 42.75 12.05
CA CYS A 320 14.25 41.38 11.84
C CYS A 320 12.97 41.37 11.00
N ASP A 321 12.91 40.59 9.93
CA ASP A 321 11.72 40.54 9.05
C ASP A 321 10.49 39.89 9.72
N LEU A 322 10.69 39.07 10.76
CA LEU A 322 9.62 38.40 11.51
C LEU A 322 9.04 39.28 12.62
N CYS A 323 9.90 39.97 13.37
CA CYS A 323 9.49 40.72 14.57
C CYS A 323 9.58 42.26 14.38
N LYS A 324 10.11 42.74 13.24
CA LYS A 324 10.41 44.16 12.92
C LYS A 324 11.30 44.90 13.93
N GLY A 325 11.84 44.21 14.94
CA GLY A 325 12.74 44.78 15.94
C GLY A 325 14.11 45.13 15.36
N ILE A 326 14.72 46.21 15.87
CA ILE A 326 16.07 46.65 15.51
C ILE A 326 17.08 45.70 16.17
N LEU A 327 17.95 45.06 15.36
CA LEU A 327 18.85 44.00 15.83
C LEU A 327 20.13 44.51 16.51
N VAL A 328 20.39 45.81 16.54
CA VAL A 328 21.64 46.38 17.09
C VAL A 328 21.34 47.61 17.95
N ASN A 329 21.67 47.52 19.24
CA ASN A 329 21.72 48.67 20.15
C ASN A 329 23.11 49.32 20.06
N PRO A 330 23.24 50.62 19.78
CA PRO A 330 24.55 51.28 19.57
C PRO A 330 25.43 51.35 20.82
N TYR A 331 24.95 50.93 22.00
CA TYR A 331 25.67 51.04 23.26
C TYR A 331 26.25 49.73 23.81
N PHE A 332 26.08 48.59 23.12
CA PHE A 332 26.66 47.31 23.54
C PHE A 332 27.35 46.61 22.38
N GLU A 333 28.67 46.47 22.47
CA GLU A 333 29.48 45.77 21.46
C GLU A 333 29.21 44.25 21.38
N ARG A 334 28.44 43.68 22.33
CA ARG A 334 28.08 42.25 22.33
C ARG A 334 26.72 42.01 22.94
N SER A 335 25.69 42.03 22.11
CA SER A 335 24.37 41.52 22.47
C SER A 335 23.86 40.60 21.37
N LEU A 336 23.72 39.31 21.68
CA LEU A 336 22.92 38.38 20.90
C LEU A 336 21.46 38.65 21.24
N VAL A 337 20.72 39.25 20.32
CA VAL A 337 19.27 39.39 20.42
C VAL A 337 18.64 38.15 19.79
N PHE A 338 18.01 37.31 20.61
CA PHE A 338 17.20 36.19 20.13
C PHE A 338 15.79 36.72 19.81
N CYS A 339 15.50 36.93 18.51
CA CYS A 339 14.19 36.62 17.91
C CYS A 339 14.34 35.20 17.30
#